data_AF-V5G3A7-F1
#
_entry.id   AF-V5G3A7-F1
#
_cell.length_a   1.000
_cell.length_b   1.000
_cell.length_c   1.000
_cell.angle_alpha   90.00
_cell.angle_beta   90.00
_cell.angle_gamma   90.00
#
_symmetry.space_group_name_H-M   'P 1'
#
loop_
_entity.id
_entity.type
_entity.pdbx_description
1 polymer ?
#
loop_
_entity_poly.entity_id
_entity_poly.type
_entity_poly.pdbx_seq_one_letter_code
_entity_poly.pdbx_strand_id
1 'polypeptide(L)'
;MSLTGRLSVHARVIYHGVSDNNNAATGDEKSRPITFHIYAFFPVDGEFCVYRRRCPDQSRSETEEEWESFVGNSYCQVGMWDNPDELINVSENPGRFPTLLPGESWSDFWTMTADGCCLPDDLKPGERLRYLFKGSILDWWEWGTAADHTQTIVTLPSSGVEPISDPRDNGGRPKVVVPASNIVEWTVVDE
;
A
#
# COMPACT_ATOMS: atom_id res chain seq x y z
N MET A 1 -22.96 -11.41 19.20
CA MET A 1 -22.38 -10.06 19.37
C MET A 1 -21.67 -9.73 18.08
N SER A 2 -22.02 -8.63 17.43
CA SER A 2 -21.22 -8.06 16.36
C SER A 2 -19.98 -7.43 16.98
N LEU A 3 -18.79 -7.77 16.50
CA LEU A 3 -17.58 -7.07 16.92
C LEU A 3 -17.62 -5.63 16.39
N THR A 4 -17.62 -4.68 17.30
CA THR A 4 -17.58 -3.24 17.03
C THR A 4 -16.14 -2.76 17.17
N GLY A 5 -15.28 -3.16 16.23
CA GLY A 5 -13.88 -2.76 16.18
C GLY A 5 -13.59 -1.81 15.05
N ARG A 6 -12.87 -0.72 15.33
CA ARG A 6 -12.30 0.18 14.32
C ARG A 6 -10.79 0.23 14.48
N LEU A 7 -10.05 -0.32 13.52
CA LEU A 7 -8.59 -0.24 13.49
C LEU A 7 -8.16 0.87 12.53
N SER A 8 -7.47 1.89 13.03
CA SER A 8 -6.83 2.90 12.19
C SER A 8 -5.42 2.44 11.85
N VAL A 9 -5.15 2.25 10.57
CA VAL A 9 -3.83 1.88 10.06
C VAL A 9 -3.17 3.13 9.51
N HIS A 10 -1.93 3.37 9.92
CA HIS A 10 -1.09 4.46 9.42
C HIS A 10 0.09 3.87 8.66
N ALA A 11 0.22 4.20 7.38
CA ALA A 11 1.39 3.88 6.57
C ALA A 11 2.31 5.09 6.51
N ARG A 12 3.61 4.85 6.67
CA ARG A 12 4.65 5.85 6.51
C ARG A 12 5.76 5.29 5.64
N VAL A 13 6.07 6.00 4.57
CA VAL A 13 7.13 5.65 3.62
C VAL A 13 8.22 6.71 3.74
N ILE A 14 9.44 6.27 4.00
CA ILE A 14 10.60 7.16 4.15
C ILE A 14 11.50 6.95 2.95
N TYR A 15 11.82 8.02 2.24
CA TYR A 15 12.77 7.97 1.15
C TYR A 15 14.17 8.28 1.66
N HIS A 16 15.09 7.32 1.56
CA HIS A 16 16.45 7.46 2.09
C HIS A 16 17.47 8.03 1.09
N GLY A 17 17.06 8.31 -0.15
CA GLY A 17 18.00 8.62 -1.24
C GLY A 17 18.50 7.36 -1.96
N VAL A 18 19.30 7.57 -3.01
CA VAL A 18 19.96 6.47 -3.74
C VAL A 18 21.09 5.90 -2.88
N SER A 19 20.94 4.64 -2.46
CA SER A 19 21.99 3.91 -1.74
C SER A 19 22.93 3.25 -2.73
N ASP A 20 24.19 3.64 -2.64
CA ASP A 20 25.19 3.28 -3.62
C ASP A 20 26.14 2.24 -3.03
N ASN A 21 25.94 0.97 -3.35
CA ASN A 21 26.77 -0.12 -2.82
C ASN A 21 28.24 -0.07 -3.33
N ASN A 22 28.53 0.77 -4.33
CA ASN A 22 29.82 0.85 -5.01
C ASN A 22 30.54 2.21 -4.91
N ASN A 23 30.07 3.17 -4.09
CA ASN A 23 30.66 4.51 -3.96
C ASN A 23 30.84 5.29 -5.28
N ALA A 24 29.97 5.09 -6.27
CA ALA A 24 29.98 5.79 -7.56
C ALA A 24 29.01 6.98 -7.61
N ALA A 25 28.03 7.03 -6.71
CA ALA A 25 27.05 8.10 -6.65
C ALA A 25 27.69 9.41 -6.19
N THR A 26 27.62 10.39 -7.09
CA THR A 26 28.04 11.76 -6.80
C THR A 26 27.10 12.39 -5.76
N GLY A 27 27.56 13.44 -5.06
CA GLY A 27 26.77 14.10 -4.00
C GLY A 27 25.38 14.58 -4.45
N ASP A 28 25.23 14.87 -5.74
CA ASP A 28 23.96 15.29 -6.36
C ASP A 28 22.95 14.12 -6.46
N GLU A 29 23.40 12.88 -6.71
CA GLU A 29 22.50 11.72 -6.81
C GLU A 29 21.95 11.29 -5.46
N LYS A 30 22.72 11.46 -4.38
CA LYS A 30 22.26 11.19 -3.01
C LYS A 30 21.24 12.21 -2.50
N SER A 31 21.14 13.35 -3.16
CA SER A 31 20.22 14.44 -2.83
C SER A 31 19.01 14.49 -3.79
N ARG A 32 18.91 13.53 -4.71
CA ARG A 32 17.95 13.57 -5.81
C ARG A 32 16.52 13.28 -5.31
N PRO A 33 15.55 14.17 -5.56
CA PRO A 33 14.15 13.92 -5.20
C PRO A 33 13.53 12.85 -6.11
N ILE A 34 12.56 12.13 -5.57
CA ILE A 34 11.74 11.15 -6.29
C ILE A 34 10.27 11.59 -6.27
N THR A 35 9.61 11.50 -7.43
CA THR A 35 8.16 11.62 -7.54
C THR A 35 7.60 10.26 -7.96
N PHE A 36 6.56 9.78 -7.28
CA PHE A 36 6.03 8.43 -7.52
C PHE A 36 4.51 8.38 -7.39
N HIS A 37 3.91 7.38 -8.02
CA HIS A 37 2.48 7.12 -7.90
C HIS A 37 2.19 6.33 -6.62
N ILE A 38 1.22 6.77 -5.82
CA ILE A 38 0.91 6.14 -4.51
C ILE A 38 0.14 4.81 -4.62
N TYR A 39 -0.13 4.33 -5.84
CA TYR A 39 -0.99 3.16 -6.05
C TYR A 39 -0.54 1.91 -5.29
N ALA A 40 0.78 1.68 -5.20
CA ALA A 40 1.37 0.60 -4.42
C ALA A 40 0.99 0.59 -2.92
N PHE A 41 0.40 1.66 -2.40
CA PHE A 41 0.01 1.82 -1.00
C PHE A 41 -1.51 1.81 -0.79
N PHE A 42 -2.31 1.63 -1.84
CA PHE A 42 -3.75 1.51 -1.67
C PHE A 42 -4.12 0.14 -1.07
N PRO A 43 -4.96 0.08 -0.03
CA PRO A 43 -5.36 -1.15 0.63
C PRO A 43 -6.42 -1.96 -0.17
N VAL A 44 -6.46 -1.77 -1.49
CA VAL A 44 -7.44 -2.38 -2.40
C VAL A 44 -6.85 -3.63 -3.06
N ASP A 45 -5.53 -3.63 -3.29
CA ASP A 45 -4.79 -4.73 -3.88
C ASP A 45 -4.05 -5.52 -2.81
N GLY A 46 -3.97 -6.84 -2.97
CA GLY A 46 -3.53 -7.83 -1.97
C GLY A 46 -2.11 -7.70 -1.39
N GLU A 47 -1.47 -6.55 -1.60
CA GLU A 47 -0.23 -6.09 -0.97
C GLU A 47 -0.41 -5.89 0.53
N PHE A 48 -1.57 -5.43 0.97
CA PHE A 48 -1.95 -5.48 2.38
C PHE A 48 -2.67 -6.79 2.68
N CYS A 49 -2.28 -7.45 3.77
CA CYS A 49 -2.85 -8.74 4.15
C CYS A 49 -3.13 -8.83 5.64
N VAL A 50 -4.30 -9.38 5.95
CA VAL A 50 -4.69 -9.77 7.30
C VAL A 50 -4.42 -11.26 7.47
N TYR A 51 -3.77 -11.63 8.56
CA TYR A 51 -3.70 -13.03 9.00
C TYR A 51 -4.46 -13.18 10.30
N ARG A 52 -5.26 -14.24 10.41
CA ARG A 52 -6.05 -14.58 11.59
C ARG A 52 -5.51 -15.84 12.22
N ARG A 53 -5.53 -15.84 13.54
CA ARG A 53 -5.29 -17.02 14.35
C ARG A 53 -6.50 -17.25 15.23
N ARG A 54 -7.15 -18.40 15.03
CA ARG A 54 -8.33 -18.80 15.80
C ARG A 54 -7.95 -19.13 17.24
N CYS A 55 -8.92 -19.06 18.14
CA CYS A 55 -8.77 -19.60 19.48
C CYS A 55 -8.48 -21.10 19.39
N PRO A 56 -7.54 -21.63 20.20
CA PRO A 56 -7.33 -23.07 20.28
C PRO A 56 -8.65 -23.75 20.66
N ASP A 57 -9.16 -24.63 19.81
CA ASP A 57 -10.20 -25.55 20.22
C ASP A 57 -9.57 -26.56 21.18
N GLN A 58 -10.21 -26.83 22.32
CA GLN A 58 -9.77 -27.85 23.28
C GLN A 58 -9.67 -29.26 22.65
N SER A 59 -10.17 -29.43 21.42
CA SER A 59 -10.15 -30.68 20.65
C SER A 59 -9.00 -30.85 19.63
N ARG A 60 -8.28 -29.77 19.25
CA ARG A 60 -7.16 -29.87 18.28
C ARG A 60 -5.83 -29.95 19.01
N SER A 61 -5.09 -31.04 18.77
CA SER A 61 -3.70 -31.22 19.22
C SER A 61 -2.88 -29.96 18.91
N GLU A 62 -2.13 -29.46 19.89
CA GLU A 62 -1.31 -28.22 19.92
C GLU A 62 -0.14 -28.19 18.92
N THR A 63 -0.23 -28.96 17.85
CA THR A 63 0.83 -29.11 16.86
C THR A 63 0.44 -28.31 15.63
N GLU A 64 0.95 -27.08 15.63
CA GLU A 64 1.01 -26.04 14.58
C GLU A 64 0.08 -24.84 14.83
N GLU A 65 0.70 -23.76 15.32
CA GLU A 65 0.11 -22.41 15.39
C GLU A 65 -0.09 -21.85 13.97
N GLU A 66 -1.13 -22.31 13.27
CA GLU A 66 -1.38 -21.93 11.88
C GLU A 66 -2.05 -20.54 11.79
N TRP A 67 -1.44 -19.65 11.02
CA TRP A 67 -2.01 -18.35 10.65
C TRP A 67 -2.75 -18.47 9.33
N GLU A 68 -4.05 -18.21 9.32
CA GLU A 68 -4.89 -18.21 8.13
C GLU A 68 -4.86 -16.82 7.48
N SER A 69 -4.52 -16.69 6.19
CA SER A 69 -4.66 -15.41 5.50
C SER A 69 -6.13 -15.13 5.21
N PHE A 70 -6.60 -13.94 5.61
CA PHE A 70 -7.89 -13.42 5.24
C PHE A 70 -7.74 -12.46 4.05
N VAL A 71 -8.43 -12.78 2.97
CA VAL A 71 -8.64 -11.87 1.85
C VAL A 71 -10.07 -11.39 1.99
N GLY A 72 -10.24 -10.14 2.41
CA GLY A 72 -11.57 -9.53 2.44
C GLY A 72 -12.14 -9.48 1.03
N ASN A 73 -13.47 -9.45 0.91
CA ASN A 73 -14.13 -9.18 -0.36
C ASN A 73 -14.02 -7.68 -0.72
N SER A 74 -12.85 -7.06 -0.49
CA SER A 74 -12.56 -5.66 -0.83
C SER A 74 -12.32 -5.48 -2.33
N TYR A 75 -13.11 -6.16 -3.15
CA TYR A 75 -13.70 -5.43 -4.24
C TYR A 75 -14.61 -4.38 -3.57
N CYS A 76 -14.00 -3.29 -3.10
CA CYS A 76 -14.61 -2.00 -3.36
C CYS A 76 -14.97 -2.11 -4.83
N GLN A 77 -16.27 -2.29 -5.11
CA GLN A 77 -16.81 -2.14 -6.44
C GLN A 77 -16.61 -0.66 -6.74
N VAL A 78 -15.36 -0.25 -6.97
CA VAL A 78 -15.04 0.94 -7.72
C VAL A 78 -15.61 0.55 -9.06
N GLY A 79 -16.86 0.97 -9.26
CA GLY A 79 -17.67 0.47 -10.35
C GLY A 79 -16.80 0.56 -11.59
N MET A 80 -16.59 -0.57 -12.25
CA MET A 80 -16.08 -0.61 -13.61
C MET A 80 -17.14 0.05 -14.48
N TRP A 81 -17.27 1.36 -14.31
CA TRP A 81 -17.98 2.23 -15.20
C TRP A 81 -17.07 2.28 -16.43
N ASP A 82 -17.63 2.12 -17.62
CA ASP A 82 -16.96 2.34 -18.91
C ASP A 82 -16.59 3.84 -19.10
N ASN A 83 -16.12 4.48 -18.03
CA ASN A 83 -15.52 5.79 -18.09
C ASN A 83 -14.26 5.68 -18.95
N PRO A 84 -13.95 6.69 -19.75
CA PRO A 84 -12.71 6.70 -20.50
C PRO A 84 -11.53 6.83 -19.53
N ASP A 85 -10.37 6.33 -19.96
CA ASP A 85 -9.10 6.59 -19.29
C ASP A 85 -8.89 8.10 -19.12
N GLU A 86 -8.29 8.47 -17.98
CA GLU A 86 -8.02 9.87 -17.62
C GLU A 86 -6.56 10.22 -17.88
N LEU A 87 -6.34 11.33 -18.61
CA LEU A 87 -5.01 11.92 -18.75
C LEU A 87 -4.75 12.86 -17.58
N ILE A 88 -3.72 12.56 -16.80
CA ILE A 88 -3.43 13.28 -15.56
C ILE A 88 -2.04 13.87 -15.62
N ASN A 89 -1.95 15.17 -15.32
CA ASN A 89 -0.68 15.85 -15.13
C ASN A 89 -0.11 15.52 -13.75
N VAL A 90 1.14 15.04 -13.70
CA VAL A 90 1.81 14.64 -12.46
C VAL A 90 1.95 15.80 -11.49
N SER A 91 2.37 16.97 -11.97
CA SER A 91 2.65 18.14 -11.12
C SER A 91 1.39 18.77 -10.50
N GLU A 92 0.26 18.66 -11.18
CA GLU A 92 -1.03 19.23 -10.74
C GLU A 92 -1.76 18.31 -9.74
N ASN A 93 -1.23 17.10 -9.52
CA ASN A 93 -1.87 16.06 -8.71
C ASN A 93 -0.95 15.55 -7.57
N PRO A 94 -0.45 16.42 -6.68
CA PRO A 94 0.49 16.04 -5.62
C PRO A 94 -0.08 15.05 -4.60
N GLY A 95 -1.41 14.92 -4.51
CA GLY A 95 -2.06 13.90 -3.68
C GLY A 95 -1.91 12.47 -4.23
N ARG A 96 -1.78 12.31 -5.55
CA ARG A 96 -1.52 11.00 -6.20
C ARG A 96 -0.03 10.80 -6.53
N PHE A 97 0.69 11.91 -6.71
CA PHE A 97 2.10 11.95 -7.10
C PHE A 97 2.93 12.79 -6.12
N PRO A 98 3.11 12.34 -4.87
CA PRO A 98 3.97 13.02 -3.93
C PRO A 98 5.43 13.01 -4.42
N THR A 99 6.12 14.12 -4.17
CA THR A 99 7.58 14.21 -4.26
C THR A 99 8.17 14.03 -2.87
N LEU A 100 9.25 13.27 -2.76
CA LEU A 100 10.07 13.18 -1.55
C LEU A 100 11.53 13.53 -1.86
N LEU A 101 12.09 14.43 -1.06
CA LEU A 101 13.54 14.60 -0.92
C LEU A 101 14.12 13.50 -0.02
N PRO A 102 15.41 13.17 -0.14
CA PRO A 102 16.06 12.25 0.78
C PRO A 102 15.89 12.69 2.24
N GLY A 103 15.41 11.77 3.08
CA GLY A 103 15.06 12.00 4.49
C GLY A 103 13.60 12.39 4.72
N GLU A 104 12.85 12.77 3.69
CA GLU A 104 11.42 13.05 3.82
C GLU A 104 10.59 11.77 3.85
N SER A 105 9.34 11.92 4.31
CA SER A 105 8.40 10.82 4.37
C SER A 105 7.03 11.22 3.87
N TRP A 106 6.42 10.34 3.09
CA TRP A 106 5.00 10.37 2.79
C TRP A 106 4.25 9.51 3.81
N SER A 107 3.00 9.85 4.09
CA SER A 107 2.17 9.06 5.00
C SER A 107 0.71 9.15 4.60
N ASP A 108 -0.01 8.06 4.83
CA ASP A 108 -1.45 7.99 4.65
C ASP A 108 -2.06 7.10 5.74
N PHE A 109 -3.37 7.15 5.88
CA PHE A 109 -4.08 6.32 6.84
C PHE A 109 -5.43 5.87 6.29
N TRP A 110 -5.83 4.67 6.68
CA TRP A 110 -7.16 4.16 6.41
C TRP A 110 -7.70 3.45 7.63
N THR A 111 -9.00 3.24 7.61
CA THR A 111 -9.69 2.55 8.67
C THR A 111 -10.14 1.18 8.19
N MET A 112 -9.76 0.15 8.93
CA MET A 112 -10.32 -1.18 8.78
C MET A 112 -11.51 -1.31 9.71
N THR A 113 -12.68 -1.54 9.13
CA THR A 113 -13.93 -1.76 9.85
C THR A 113 -14.24 -3.25 9.91
N ALA A 114 -14.87 -3.66 11.01
CA ALA A 114 -15.32 -5.04 11.23
C ALA A 114 -16.57 -5.43 10.42
N ASP A 115 -17.12 -4.53 9.61
CA ASP A 115 -18.31 -4.73 8.76
C ASP A 115 -17.99 -5.27 7.35
N GLY A 116 -16.80 -5.87 7.18
CA GLY A 116 -16.55 -6.85 6.12
C GLY A 116 -15.69 -6.43 4.94
N CYS A 117 -15.26 -5.17 4.86
CA CYS A 117 -14.34 -4.77 3.79
C CYS A 117 -12.89 -5.19 4.09
N CYS A 118 -12.45 -5.19 5.36
CA CYS A 118 -11.04 -5.38 5.68
C CYS A 118 -10.76 -6.37 6.82
N LEU A 119 -11.78 -6.84 7.54
CA LEU A 119 -11.64 -7.82 8.63
C LEU A 119 -12.67 -8.95 8.45
N PRO A 120 -12.40 -10.16 8.97
CA PRO A 120 -13.38 -11.25 8.96
C PRO A 120 -14.64 -10.88 9.76
N ASP A 121 -15.81 -11.14 9.21
CA ASP A 121 -17.10 -10.87 9.88
C ASP A 121 -17.37 -11.79 11.07
N ASP A 122 -16.70 -12.93 11.13
CA ASP A 122 -16.87 -13.99 12.13
C ASP A 122 -15.76 -14.01 13.19
N LEU A 123 -15.06 -12.89 13.38
CA LEU A 123 -14.04 -12.75 14.43
C LEU A 123 -14.63 -13.09 15.80
N LYS A 124 -13.79 -13.66 16.68
CA LYS A 124 -14.17 -14.00 18.05
C LYS A 124 -13.21 -13.41 19.07
N PRO A 125 -13.70 -13.06 20.27
CA PRO A 125 -12.83 -12.71 21.40
C PRO A 125 -11.75 -13.78 21.64
N GLY A 126 -10.52 -13.32 21.89
CA GLY A 126 -9.33 -14.16 22.07
C GLY A 126 -8.59 -14.53 20.78
N GLU A 127 -9.17 -14.28 19.60
CA GLU A 127 -8.46 -14.48 18.34
C GLU A 127 -7.40 -13.42 18.13
N ARG A 128 -6.29 -13.82 17.49
CA ARG A 128 -5.20 -12.89 17.15
C ARG A 128 -5.21 -12.55 15.68
N LEU A 129 -4.89 -11.31 15.38
CA LEU A 129 -4.82 -10.78 14.03
C LEU A 129 -3.44 -10.17 13.79
N ARG A 130 -2.94 -10.36 12.57
CA ARG A 130 -1.75 -9.69 12.06
C ARG A 130 -2.11 -8.88 10.83
N TYR A 131 -1.49 -7.73 10.70
CA TYR A 131 -1.57 -6.88 9.51
C TYR A 131 -0.18 -6.52 9.02
N LEU A 132 -0.01 -6.60 7.71
CA LEU A 132 1.28 -6.53 7.04
C LEU A 132 1.10 -5.94 5.65
N PHE A 133 1.96 -4.99 5.29
CA PHE A 133 2.26 -4.67 3.89
C PHE A 133 3.33 -5.64 3.39
N LYS A 134 3.03 -6.47 2.40
CA LYS A 134 3.93 -7.51 1.87
C LYS A 134 5.13 -6.96 1.09
N GLY A 135 5.15 -5.65 0.86
CA GLY A 135 6.03 -5.03 -0.11
C GLY A 135 5.34 -4.94 -1.46
N SER A 136 5.79 -4.02 -2.30
CA SER A 136 5.24 -3.86 -3.65
C SER A 136 6.30 -3.25 -4.57
N ILE A 137 5.96 -3.10 -5.84
CA ILE A 137 6.77 -2.42 -6.84
C ILE A 137 5.98 -1.21 -7.30
N LEU A 138 6.60 -0.03 -7.29
CA LEU A 138 5.96 1.17 -7.82
C LEU A 138 5.66 0.97 -9.31
N ASP A 139 4.40 1.17 -9.68
CA ASP A 139 3.93 1.10 -11.07
C ASP A 139 4.47 2.26 -11.90
N TRP A 140 4.65 3.43 -11.26
CA TRP A 140 5.25 4.60 -11.87
C TRP A 140 6.06 5.41 -10.86
N TRP A 141 7.21 5.90 -11.33
CA TRP A 141 8.06 6.85 -10.62
C TRP A 141 9.01 7.54 -11.59
N GLU A 142 9.45 8.74 -11.24
CA GLU A 142 10.49 9.48 -11.96
C GLU A 142 11.32 10.32 -11.00
N TRP A 143 12.56 10.62 -11.39
CA TRP A 143 13.39 11.55 -10.66
C TRP A 143 12.95 12.99 -10.88
N GLY A 144 12.98 13.79 -9.81
CA GLY A 144 12.62 15.19 -9.86
C GLY A 144 11.51 15.52 -8.89
N THR A 145 11.26 16.80 -8.79
CA THR A 145 10.14 17.38 -8.06
C THR A 145 8.93 17.57 -8.97
N ALA A 146 7.78 17.89 -8.40
CA ALA A 146 6.61 18.30 -9.17
C ALA A 146 6.92 19.38 -10.22
N ALA A 147 7.84 20.33 -9.95
CA ALA A 147 8.22 21.37 -10.90
C ALA A 147 8.90 20.81 -12.16
N ASP A 148 9.66 19.72 -12.02
CA ASP A 148 10.32 19.02 -13.13
C ASP A 148 9.32 18.22 -13.99
N HIS A 149 8.12 17.96 -13.45
CA HIS A 149 7.07 17.14 -14.06
C HIS A 149 5.86 17.94 -14.56
N THR A 150 6.01 19.24 -14.79
CA THR A 150 4.92 20.11 -15.28
C THR A 150 4.38 19.75 -16.66
N GLN A 151 5.17 19.06 -17.48
CA GLN A 151 4.77 18.57 -18.80
C GLN A 151 4.58 17.05 -18.83
N THR A 152 4.66 16.39 -17.67
CA THR A 152 4.52 14.94 -17.56
C THR A 152 3.05 14.58 -17.39
N ILE A 153 2.52 13.88 -18.39
CA ILE A 153 1.15 13.37 -18.40
C ILE A 153 1.22 11.85 -18.40
N VAL A 154 0.42 11.24 -17.54
CA VAL A 154 0.23 9.78 -17.44
C VAL A 154 -1.24 9.44 -17.66
N THR A 155 -1.51 8.22 -18.09
CA THR A 155 -2.86 7.72 -18.29
C THR A 155 -3.25 6.84 -17.10
N LEU A 156 -4.30 7.21 -16.39
CA LEU A 156 -4.94 6.36 -15.38
C LEU A 156 -6.15 5.66 -15.97
N PRO A 157 -6.33 4.36 -15.70
CA PRO A 157 -7.55 3.66 -16.04
C PRO A 157 -8.75 4.24 -15.27
N SER A 158 -9.93 3.96 -15.82
CA SER A 158 -11.15 4.68 -15.54
C SER A 158 -11.70 4.60 -14.10
N SER A 159 -11.27 3.61 -13.31
CA SER A 159 -11.66 3.53 -11.90
C SER A 159 -10.80 4.46 -11.02
N GLY A 160 -9.66 4.94 -11.54
CA GLY A 160 -8.75 5.86 -10.86
C GLY A 160 -8.00 5.23 -9.67
N VAL A 161 -8.15 3.92 -9.48
CA VAL A 161 -7.47 3.12 -8.45
C VAL A 161 -6.69 1.97 -9.05
N GLU A 162 -6.39 1.99 -10.35
CA GLU A 162 -5.53 1.00 -11.01
C GLU A 162 -4.11 1.55 -11.23
N PRO A 163 -3.12 0.68 -11.55
CA PRO A 163 -1.81 1.14 -11.96
C PRO A 163 -1.89 1.98 -13.24
N ILE A 164 -0.92 2.86 -13.44
CA ILE A 164 -0.78 3.66 -14.66
C ILE A 164 -0.71 2.76 -15.90
N SER A 165 -1.59 3.02 -16.87
CA SER A 165 -1.67 2.24 -18.12
C SER A 165 -0.66 2.76 -19.16
N ASP A 166 -0.39 4.06 -19.17
CA ASP A 166 0.59 4.70 -20.05
C ASP A 166 1.41 5.79 -19.33
N PRO A 167 2.76 5.75 -19.37
CA PRO A 167 3.57 4.75 -20.08
C PRO A 167 3.54 3.39 -19.39
N ARG A 168 3.29 2.33 -20.16
CA ARG A 168 3.31 0.95 -19.66
C ARG A 168 4.68 0.56 -19.12
N ASP A 169 4.73 -0.21 -18.03
CA ASP A 169 5.98 -0.64 -17.35
C ASP A 169 6.89 0.55 -17.01
N ASN A 170 6.28 1.67 -16.61
CA ASN A 170 6.95 2.94 -16.37
C ASN A 170 7.91 3.36 -17.51
N GLY A 171 7.57 3.06 -18.77
CA GLY A 171 8.42 3.35 -19.92
C GLY A 171 9.74 2.56 -19.95
N GLY A 172 9.81 1.41 -19.28
CA GLY A 172 11.01 0.57 -19.18
C GLY A 172 12.03 1.05 -18.14
N ARG A 173 11.64 1.97 -17.25
CA ARG A 173 12.50 2.44 -16.15
C ARG A 173 12.80 1.31 -15.15
N PRO A 174 13.91 1.40 -14.39
CA PRO A 174 14.20 0.45 -13.33
C PRO A 174 13.05 0.34 -12.32
N LYS A 175 12.83 -0.87 -11.81
CA LYS A 175 11.80 -1.12 -10.79
C LYS A 175 12.27 -0.58 -9.44
N VAL A 176 11.42 0.21 -8.78
CA VAL A 176 11.61 0.60 -7.38
C VAL A 176 10.79 -0.35 -6.53
N VAL A 177 11.49 -1.13 -5.71
CA VAL A 177 10.88 -2.09 -4.79
C VAL A 177 10.67 -1.39 -3.45
N VAL A 178 9.45 -1.42 -2.96
CA VAL A 178 9.13 -1.05 -1.59
C VAL A 178 9.14 -2.31 -0.75
N PRO A 179 10.00 -2.40 0.29
CA PRO A 179 10.08 -3.59 1.12
C PRO A 179 8.81 -3.79 1.95
N ALA A 180 8.63 -5.02 2.43
CA ALA A 180 7.58 -5.34 3.38
C ALA A 180 7.67 -4.49 4.65
N SER A 181 6.53 -4.15 5.24
CA SER A 181 6.48 -3.45 6.52
C SER A 181 6.81 -4.38 7.69
N ASN A 182 6.97 -3.78 8.87
CA ASN A 182 6.79 -4.52 10.11
C ASN A 182 5.35 -5.07 10.22
N ILE A 183 5.18 -6.13 11.00
CA ILE A 183 3.87 -6.73 11.29
C ILE A 183 3.25 -6.01 12.49
N VAL A 184 1.97 -5.66 12.39
CA VAL A 184 1.15 -5.22 13.51
C VAL A 184 0.33 -6.41 13.99
N GLU A 185 0.42 -6.79 15.27
CA GLU A 185 -0.35 -7.89 15.86
C GLU A 185 -1.25 -7.37 16.99
N TRP A 186 -2.51 -7.85 17.04
CA TRP A 186 -3.44 -7.53 18.11
C TRP A 186 -4.37 -8.70 18.42
N THR A 187 -5.04 -8.64 19.58
CA THR A 187 -6.01 -9.64 20.02
C THR A 187 -7.39 -9.02 20.04
N VAL A 188 -8.38 -9.75 19.55
CA VAL A 188 -9.80 -9.38 19.65
C VAL A 188 -10.26 -9.52 21.09
N VAL A 189 -10.89 -8.48 21.64
CA VAL A 189 -11.42 -8.46 23.01
C VAL A 189 -12.94 -8.33 22.97
N ASP A 190 -13.60 -8.81 24.02
CA ASP A 190 -14.99 -8.47 24.31
C ASP A 190 -15.09 -6.97 24.68
N GLU A 191 -16.21 -6.34 24.34
CA GLU A 191 -16.58 -5.02 24.88
C GLU A 191 -17.09 -5.12 26.33
#